data_AF-A0A834T6R5-F1
#
_entry.id   AF-A0A834T6R5-F1
#
_cell.length_a   1.000
_cell.length_b   1.000
_cell.length_c   1.000
_cell.angle_alpha   90.00
_cell.angle_beta   90.00
_cell.angle_gamma   90.00
#
_symmetry.space_group_name_H-M   'P 1'
#
loop_
_entity.id
_entity.type
_entity.pdbx_description
1 polymer ?
#
loop_
_entity_poly.entity_id
_entity_poly.type
_entity_poly.pdbx_seq_one_letter_code
_entity_poly.pdbx_strand_id
1 'polypeptide(L)'
;MLMRLPELLMQPLIWRVVGFTSSVVGLISYALSSSFTHLFGKWNLLKIFIYSVVSFIICIFMLFAKKWKVSRSLLLKTHFGFLVLMVTSLYSFFYDKAVNGKPDSYSLISCAAFAAMSLSLSRQTELGFEVDLLNFFLGCLTLQLMKINLMLAFIGAAFSYCLVFLRSSLDSQMEIGEASATISDHVILDVDSANQTNYSNQSHQSQSLHSGEESPVEVELSSQAMSTKTSGRGPRPRSSQYRGVRFYRRTGRWESHIWDCGKQIYLGGFDTAHAAARAYDRAAIKFRGVDADTNFNLEDYEQDLKQMSNLTKEEFVHVLRGQSTGFAGGSSKYGILEKRAAVIFTKSSCCMCHSIKQLLYELGASLAVHELDRDIAFGREMEWALRAMGCNPAVPAIFIGGKFVGSARDIMSLHLDGTLKQMLIDAKAIWF
;
A
#
# COMPACT_ATOMS: atom_id res chain seq x y z
N MET A 1 5.55 16.49 -28.35
CA MET A 1 6.68 15.56 -28.12
C MET A 1 6.90 15.28 -26.61
N LEU A 2 6.78 16.27 -25.72
CA LEU A 2 6.89 16.10 -24.26
C LEU A 2 5.77 15.26 -23.60
N MET A 3 4.60 15.11 -24.23
CA MET A 3 3.47 14.31 -23.70
C MET A 3 3.63 12.78 -23.85
N ARG A 4 4.59 12.30 -24.65
CA ARG A 4 4.88 10.85 -24.82
C ARG A 4 6.12 10.37 -24.08
N LEU A 5 6.86 11.30 -23.46
CA LEU A 5 8.04 10.96 -22.66
C LEU A 5 7.72 9.99 -21.49
N PRO A 6 6.59 10.14 -20.78
CA PRO A 6 6.24 9.24 -19.67
C PRO A 6 5.96 7.81 -20.14
N GLU A 7 5.21 7.63 -21.23
CA GLU A 7 4.88 6.30 -21.78
C GLU A 7 6.12 5.57 -22.30
N LEU A 8 7.08 6.30 -22.88
CA LEU A 8 8.36 5.75 -23.32
C LEU A 8 9.20 5.32 -22.10
N LEU A 9 9.32 6.18 -21.08
CA LEU A 9 10.06 5.89 -19.83
C LEU A 9 9.41 4.79 -18.97
N MET A 10 8.19 4.35 -19.27
CA MET A 10 7.53 3.25 -18.57
C MET A 10 7.91 1.86 -19.10
N GLN A 11 8.55 1.77 -20.28
CA GLN A 11 8.89 0.46 -20.83
C GLN A 11 10.10 -0.15 -20.10
N PRO A 12 9.99 -1.39 -19.57
CA PRO A 12 11.10 -2.05 -18.89
C PRO A 12 12.31 -2.30 -19.82
N LEU A 13 12.06 -2.38 -21.13
CA LEU A 13 13.10 -2.47 -22.15
C LEU A 13 14.02 -1.25 -22.15
N ILE A 14 13.46 -0.05 -21.99
CA ILE A 14 14.24 1.19 -22.04
C ILE A 14 15.17 1.28 -20.83
N TRP A 15 14.68 0.93 -19.65
CA TRP A 15 15.55 0.88 -18.46
C TRP A 15 16.66 -0.15 -18.61
N ARG A 16 16.40 -1.31 -19.21
CA ARG A 16 17.45 -2.30 -19.53
C ARG A 16 18.51 -1.73 -20.46
N VAL A 17 18.11 -1.06 -21.54
CA VAL A 17 19.04 -0.45 -22.49
C VAL A 17 19.84 0.68 -21.82
N VAL A 18 19.19 1.54 -21.03
CA VAL A 18 19.85 2.61 -20.27
C VAL A 18 20.85 2.02 -19.27
N GLY A 19 20.46 0.97 -18.55
CA GLY A 19 21.31 0.30 -17.57
C GLY A 19 22.52 -0.38 -18.23
N PHE A 20 22.30 -1.08 -19.33
CA PHE A 20 23.36 -1.72 -20.11
C PHE A 20 24.35 -0.69 -20.67
N THR A 21 23.85 0.33 -21.39
CA THR A 21 24.71 1.36 -21.98
C THR A 21 25.50 2.12 -20.91
N SER A 22 24.86 2.47 -19.80
CA SER A 22 25.54 3.11 -18.66
C SER A 22 26.59 2.21 -18.01
N SER A 23 26.32 0.90 -17.89
CA SER A 23 27.30 -0.05 -17.35
C SER A 23 28.55 -0.17 -18.23
N VAL A 24 28.37 -0.24 -19.56
CA VAL A 24 29.48 -0.30 -20.51
C VAL A 24 30.31 0.98 -20.45
N VAL A 25 29.67 2.15 -20.52
CA VAL A 25 30.34 3.44 -20.43
C VAL A 25 31.07 3.59 -19.08
N GLY A 26 30.41 3.22 -17.98
CA GLY A 26 30.97 3.31 -16.64
C GLY A 26 32.19 2.43 -16.44
N LEU A 27 32.12 1.17 -16.86
CA LEU A 27 33.20 0.19 -16.72
C LEU A 27 34.39 0.51 -17.63
N ILE A 28 34.17 0.94 -18.88
CA ILE A 28 35.27 1.37 -19.76
C ILE A 28 35.93 2.65 -19.21
N SER A 29 35.13 3.64 -18.82
CA SER A 29 35.66 4.90 -18.28
C SER A 29 36.40 4.68 -16.97
N TYR A 30 35.90 3.80 -16.09
CA TYR A 30 36.57 3.47 -14.85
C TYR A 30 37.92 2.78 -15.10
N ALA A 31 37.99 1.83 -16.03
CA ALA A 31 39.23 1.14 -16.41
C ALA A 31 40.33 2.09 -16.90
N LEU A 32 39.94 3.17 -17.57
CA LEU A 32 40.84 4.21 -18.07
C LEU A 32 41.16 5.29 -17.03
N SER A 33 40.50 5.26 -15.87
CA SER A 33 40.63 6.31 -14.88
C SER A 33 41.91 6.23 -14.06
N SER A 34 42.34 7.39 -13.58
CA SER A 34 43.41 7.53 -12.60
C SER A 34 43.06 6.79 -11.29
N SER A 35 41.78 6.77 -10.92
CA SER A 35 41.25 6.10 -9.73
C SER A 35 41.48 4.58 -9.79
N PHE A 36 41.25 3.96 -10.95
CA PHE A 36 41.52 2.53 -11.14
C PHE A 36 43.02 2.23 -11.03
N THR A 37 43.85 3.05 -11.69
CA THR A 37 45.31 2.86 -11.67
C THR A 37 45.88 3.02 -10.26
N HIS A 38 45.29 3.87 -9.42
CA HIS A 38 45.69 4.02 -8.03
C HIS A 38 45.25 2.82 -7.17
N LEU A 39 44.01 2.33 -7.36
CA LEU A 39 43.45 1.25 -6.52
C LEU A 39 44.04 -0.12 -6.87
N PHE A 40 44.19 -0.40 -8.16
CA PHE A 40 44.59 -1.71 -8.66
C PHE A 40 46.02 -1.71 -9.22
N GLY A 41 46.69 -0.57 -9.31
CA GLY A 41 48.02 -0.44 -9.92
C GLY A 41 47.99 -0.54 -11.45
N LYS A 42 49.17 -0.72 -12.05
CA LYS A 42 49.30 -0.91 -13.50
C LYS A 42 48.63 -2.20 -13.98
N TRP A 43 48.15 -2.16 -15.22
CA TRP A 43 47.56 -3.31 -15.91
C TRP A 43 48.57 -4.44 -16.11
N ASN A 44 48.11 -5.66 -15.84
CA ASN A 44 48.77 -6.90 -16.27
C ASN A 44 47.72 -7.79 -16.96
N LEU A 45 48.14 -8.81 -17.70
CA LEU A 45 47.22 -9.68 -18.45
C LEU A 45 46.16 -10.32 -17.55
N LEU A 46 46.53 -10.72 -16.34
CA LEU A 46 45.61 -11.30 -15.36
C LEU A 46 44.50 -10.30 -14.94
N LYS A 47 44.86 -9.06 -14.61
CA LYS A 47 43.91 -8.00 -14.23
C LYS A 47 43.00 -7.65 -15.40
N ILE A 48 43.53 -7.57 -16.61
CA ILE A 48 42.73 -7.34 -17.82
C ILE A 48 41.70 -8.46 -17.97
N PHE A 49 42.13 -9.71 -17.84
CA PHE A 49 41.24 -10.87 -17.93
C PHE A 49 40.16 -10.85 -16.84
N ILE A 50 40.55 -10.70 -15.57
CA ILE A 50 39.61 -10.65 -14.43
C ILE A 50 38.62 -9.49 -14.60
N TYR A 51 39.11 -8.30 -14.92
CA TYR A 51 38.27 -7.12 -15.10
C TYR A 51 37.28 -7.29 -16.26
N SER A 52 37.75 -7.86 -17.38
CA SER A 52 36.91 -8.14 -18.55
C SER A 52 35.79 -9.14 -18.22
N VAL A 53 36.11 -10.22 -17.50
CA VAL A 53 35.12 -11.23 -17.07
C VAL A 53 34.09 -10.62 -16.13
N VAL A 54 34.53 -9.90 -15.09
CA VAL A 54 33.61 -9.25 -14.14
C VAL A 54 32.74 -8.21 -14.83
N SER A 55 33.32 -7.39 -15.70
CA SER A 55 32.59 -6.38 -16.48
C SER A 55 31.56 -7.01 -17.39
N PHE A 56 31.91 -8.11 -18.06
CA PHE A 56 30.99 -8.83 -18.93
C PHE A 56 29.80 -9.40 -18.16
N ILE A 57 30.03 -9.97 -16.97
CA ILE A 57 28.98 -10.47 -16.08
C ILE A 57 28.03 -9.33 -15.66
N ILE A 58 28.57 -8.18 -15.25
CA ILE A 58 27.75 -7.00 -14.86
C ILE A 58 26.91 -6.51 -16.04
N CYS A 59 27.50 -6.36 -17.23
CA CYS A 59 26.78 -5.93 -18.42
C CYS A 59 25.67 -6.91 -18.82
N ILE A 60 25.93 -8.22 -18.79
CA ILE A 60 24.92 -9.26 -19.04
C ILE A 60 23.80 -9.18 -17.99
N PHE A 61 24.16 -9.04 -16.71
CA PHE A 61 23.19 -8.90 -15.64
C PHE A 61 22.24 -7.72 -15.90
N MET A 62 22.73 -6.57 -16.38
CA MET A 62 21.88 -5.42 -16.72
C MET A 62 20.93 -5.68 -17.89
N LEU A 63 21.27 -6.55 -18.84
CA LEU A 63 20.38 -6.92 -19.95
C LEU A 63 19.29 -7.90 -19.53
N PHE A 64 19.65 -8.85 -18.66
CA PHE A 64 18.78 -9.95 -18.24
C PHE A 64 18.16 -9.76 -16.86
N ALA A 65 18.40 -8.62 -16.20
CA ALA A 65 17.72 -8.22 -14.98
C ALA A 65 16.20 -8.21 -15.23
N LYS A 66 15.59 -9.34 -14.92
CA LYS A 66 14.14 -9.48 -14.78
C LYS A 66 13.81 -8.93 -13.40
N LYS A 67 12.55 -8.51 -13.19
CA LYS A 67 11.98 -8.39 -11.83
C LYS A 67 12.09 -9.77 -11.20
N TRP A 68 13.23 -10.02 -10.59
CA TRP A 68 13.53 -11.28 -9.98
C TRP A 68 12.70 -11.21 -8.71
N LYS A 69 11.55 -11.91 -8.70
CA LYS A 69 10.83 -12.27 -7.48
C LYS A 69 11.74 -13.21 -6.70
N VAL A 70 12.92 -12.73 -6.31
CA VAL A 70 13.81 -13.40 -5.37
C VAL A 70 12.95 -13.54 -4.14
N SER A 71 12.66 -14.80 -3.82
CA SER A 71 11.90 -15.20 -2.65
C SER A 71 12.33 -14.35 -1.45
N ARG A 72 11.33 -13.95 -0.65
CA ARG A 72 11.33 -13.05 0.52
C ARG A 72 12.35 -13.42 1.62
N SER A 73 13.61 -13.67 1.30
CA SER A 73 14.68 -13.76 2.28
C SER A 73 15.12 -12.34 2.59
N LEU A 74 14.46 -11.74 3.58
CA LEU A 74 14.89 -10.48 4.20
C LEU A 74 16.39 -10.52 4.51
N LEU A 75 16.88 -11.70 4.90
CA LEU A 75 18.27 -11.99 5.21
C LEU A 75 19.21 -11.76 4.00
N LEU A 76 18.87 -12.27 2.82
CA LEU A 76 19.67 -12.01 1.61
C LEU A 76 19.69 -10.53 1.27
N LYS A 77 18.54 -9.85 1.36
CA LYS A 77 18.43 -8.41 1.11
C LYS A 77 19.34 -7.61 2.04
N THR A 78 19.36 -7.95 3.33
CA THR A 78 20.24 -7.30 4.32
C THR A 78 21.71 -7.61 4.09
N HIS A 79 22.06 -8.85 3.70
CA HIS A 79 23.46 -9.20 3.42
C HIS A 79 23.99 -8.49 2.17
N PHE A 80 23.20 -8.41 1.10
CA PHE A 80 23.59 -7.65 -0.09
C PHE A 80 23.71 -6.16 0.21
N GLY A 81 22.76 -5.58 0.95
CA GLY A 81 22.86 -4.17 1.39
C GLY A 81 24.11 -3.90 2.24
N PHE A 82 24.39 -4.76 3.22
CA PHE A 82 25.59 -4.64 4.06
C PHE A 82 26.89 -4.82 3.26
N LEU A 83 26.94 -5.79 2.34
CA LEU A 83 28.09 -6.00 1.46
C LEU A 83 28.35 -4.76 0.60
N VAL A 84 27.31 -4.17 0.00
CA VAL A 84 27.42 -2.94 -0.80
C VAL A 84 27.92 -1.78 0.06
N LEU A 85 27.37 -1.58 1.26
CA LEU A 85 27.82 -0.55 2.20
C LEU A 85 29.30 -0.72 2.61
N MET A 86 29.74 -1.96 2.86
CA MET A 86 31.14 -2.25 3.18
C MET A 86 32.05 -1.93 1.98
N VAL A 87 31.67 -2.34 0.77
CA VAL A 87 32.44 -2.07 -0.45
C VAL A 87 32.50 -0.57 -0.76
N THR A 88 31.40 0.16 -0.66
CA THR A 88 31.37 1.61 -0.89
C THR A 88 32.16 2.37 0.17
N SER A 89 32.12 1.94 1.43
CA SER A 89 32.92 2.52 2.51
C SER A 89 34.42 2.28 2.32
N LEU A 90 34.81 1.06 1.93
CA LEU A 90 36.19 0.73 1.57
C LEU A 90 36.65 1.58 0.37
N TYR A 91 35.81 1.70 -0.66
CA TYR A 91 36.10 2.56 -1.80
C TYR A 91 36.32 4.01 -1.34
N SER A 92 35.42 4.59 -0.54
CA SER A 92 35.57 5.97 -0.03
C SER A 92 36.85 6.16 0.78
N PHE A 93 37.23 5.20 1.62
CA PHE A 93 38.47 5.26 2.39
C PHE A 93 39.72 5.30 1.49
N PHE A 94 39.77 4.44 0.47
CA PHE A 94 40.88 4.45 -0.49
C PHE A 94 40.82 5.65 -1.41
N TYR A 95 39.63 6.10 -1.79
CA TYR A 95 39.40 7.29 -2.60
C TYR A 95 39.88 8.56 -1.89
N ASP A 96 39.61 8.70 -0.59
CA ASP A 96 40.08 9.83 0.20
C ASP A 96 41.61 9.87 0.29
N LYS A 97 42.25 8.70 0.49
CA LYS A 97 43.71 8.57 0.45
C LYS A 97 44.34 8.79 -0.93
N ALA A 98 43.62 8.49 -2.01
CA ALA A 98 44.13 8.56 -3.38
C ALA A 98 44.11 9.97 -3.98
N VAL A 99 43.26 10.87 -3.47
CA VAL A 99 42.90 12.09 -4.19
C VAL A 99 43.54 13.33 -3.56
N ASN A 100 44.86 13.40 -3.68
CA ASN A 100 45.63 14.66 -3.64
C ASN A 100 45.87 15.26 -5.05
N GLY A 101 45.27 14.66 -6.10
CA GLY A 101 45.36 15.13 -7.50
C GLY A 101 44.06 15.74 -8.03
N LYS A 102 44.15 16.45 -9.16
CA LYS A 102 42.97 16.91 -9.91
C LYS A 102 42.18 15.71 -10.43
N PRO A 103 40.84 15.69 -10.31
CA PRO A 103 40.02 14.59 -10.80
C PRO A 103 40.09 14.51 -12.33
N ASP A 104 40.28 13.31 -12.85
CA ASP A 104 40.33 13.02 -14.28
C ASP A 104 38.93 12.90 -14.89
N SER A 105 38.78 13.29 -16.16
CA SER A 105 37.49 13.24 -16.86
C SER A 105 36.88 11.84 -16.90
N TYR A 106 37.71 10.80 -16.98
CA TYR A 106 37.26 9.40 -16.99
C TYR A 106 36.62 8.98 -15.65
N SER A 107 37.14 9.42 -14.51
CA SER A 107 36.51 9.11 -13.20
C SER A 107 35.17 9.82 -13.05
N LEU A 108 35.05 11.08 -13.51
CA LEU A 108 33.78 11.81 -13.55
C LEU A 108 32.73 11.11 -14.39
N ILE A 109 33.09 10.73 -15.62
CA ILE A 109 32.19 10.04 -16.54
C ILE A 109 31.77 8.69 -15.94
N SER A 110 32.70 7.97 -15.31
CA SER A 110 32.38 6.69 -14.67
C SER A 110 31.38 6.85 -13.51
N CYS A 111 31.52 7.90 -12.68
CA CYS A 111 30.58 8.15 -11.59
C CYS A 111 29.17 8.49 -12.10
N ALA A 112 29.08 9.35 -13.12
CA ALA A 112 27.79 9.68 -13.73
C ALA A 112 27.13 8.45 -14.37
N ALA A 113 27.92 7.63 -15.06
CA ALA A 113 27.44 6.39 -15.69
C ALA A 113 27.01 5.36 -14.64
N PHE A 114 27.75 5.17 -13.55
CA PHE A 114 27.33 4.26 -12.48
C PHE A 114 26.10 4.77 -11.70
N ALA A 115 25.92 6.08 -11.55
CA ALA A 115 24.69 6.64 -11.02
C ALA A 115 23.49 6.32 -11.93
N ALA A 116 23.61 6.51 -13.25
CA ALA A 116 22.57 6.15 -14.21
C ALA A 116 22.29 4.63 -14.24
N MET A 117 23.33 3.80 -14.15
CA MET A 117 23.23 2.34 -14.02
C MET A 117 22.45 1.95 -12.75
N SER A 118 22.76 2.57 -11.61
CA SER A 118 22.09 2.32 -10.32
C SER A 118 20.62 2.76 -10.33
N LEU A 119 20.33 3.91 -10.95
CA LEU A 119 18.95 4.36 -11.18
C LEU A 119 18.19 3.33 -12.03
N SER A 120 18.78 2.83 -13.11
CA SER A 120 18.19 1.78 -13.92
C SER A 120 17.97 0.48 -13.12
N LEU A 121 18.95 0.08 -12.31
CA LEU A 121 18.87 -1.14 -11.52
C LEU A 121 17.76 -1.06 -10.46
N SER A 122 17.54 0.12 -9.86
CA SER A 122 16.44 0.38 -8.93
C SER A 122 15.04 0.15 -9.53
N ARG A 123 14.92 0.21 -10.86
CA ARG A 123 13.66 -0.01 -11.58
C ARG A 123 13.47 -1.47 -11.99
N GLN A 124 14.56 -2.20 -12.10
CA GLN A 124 14.56 -3.59 -12.55
C GLN A 124 14.58 -4.59 -11.38
N THR A 125 15.06 -4.17 -10.20
CA THR A 125 15.28 -5.04 -9.04
C THR A 125 14.70 -4.46 -7.76
N GLU A 126 14.28 -5.32 -6.82
CA GLU A 126 13.69 -4.94 -5.53
C GLU A 126 14.66 -5.16 -4.35
N LEU A 127 15.96 -5.18 -4.64
CA LEU A 127 17.01 -5.53 -3.67
C LEU A 127 17.27 -4.42 -2.64
N GLY A 128 16.74 -3.21 -2.85
CA GLY A 128 16.71 -2.13 -1.86
C GLY A 128 18.02 -1.35 -1.67
N PHE A 129 19.19 -1.93 -2.00
CA PHE A 129 20.48 -1.23 -1.92
C PHE A 129 20.73 -0.26 -3.09
N GLU A 130 19.91 -0.32 -4.14
CA GLU A 130 20.09 0.47 -5.36
C GLU A 130 20.00 1.98 -5.11
N VAL A 131 19.23 2.36 -4.10
CA VAL A 131 19.08 3.74 -3.61
C VAL A 131 20.40 4.24 -3.05
N ASP A 132 21.02 3.41 -2.21
CA ASP A 132 22.26 3.74 -1.55
C ASP A 132 23.40 3.84 -2.57
N LEU A 133 23.40 2.93 -3.57
CA LEU A 133 24.36 2.96 -4.66
C LEU A 133 24.21 4.20 -5.56
N LEU A 134 22.97 4.56 -5.90
CA LEU A 134 22.67 5.79 -6.63
C LEU A 134 23.17 7.02 -5.87
N ASN A 135 22.80 7.16 -4.60
CA ASN A 135 23.21 8.29 -3.77
C ASN A 135 24.73 8.35 -3.59
N PHE A 136 25.37 7.20 -3.43
CA PHE A 136 26.83 7.09 -3.31
C PHE A 136 27.56 7.64 -4.54
N PHE A 137 27.23 7.13 -5.74
CA PHE A 137 27.89 7.59 -6.97
C PHE A 137 27.60 9.06 -7.28
N LEU A 138 26.43 9.54 -6.88
CA LEU A 138 26.04 10.92 -7.02
C LEU A 138 26.80 11.86 -6.06
N GLY A 139 27.06 11.37 -4.84
CA GLY A 139 27.99 11.98 -3.90
C GLY A 139 29.42 12.02 -4.44
N CYS A 140 29.92 10.91 -4.99
CA CYS A 140 31.24 10.87 -5.64
C CYS A 140 31.36 11.87 -6.80
N LEU A 141 30.33 11.97 -7.64
CA LEU A 141 30.29 12.93 -8.75
C LEU A 141 30.35 14.37 -8.22
N THR A 142 29.54 14.70 -7.21
CA THR A 142 29.51 16.05 -6.61
C THR A 142 30.86 16.41 -5.97
N LEU A 143 31.48 15.47 -5.25
CA LEU A 143 32.80 15.65 -4.65
C LEU A 143 33.90 15.87 -5.71
N GLN A 144 33.87 15.11 -6.81
CA GLN A 144 34.80 15.29 -7.92
C GLN A 144 34.61 16.65 -8.59
N LEU A 145 33.37 17.06 -8.84
CA LEU A 145 33.06 18.37 -9.41
C LEU A 145 33.54 19.51 -8.50
N MET A 146 33.33 19.39 -7.18
CA MET A 146 33.79 20.36 -6.17
C MET A 146 35.32 20.50 -6.19
N LYS A 147 36.06 19.41 -6.40
CA LYS A 147 37.53 19.44 -6.53
C LYS A 147 38.03 20.15 -7.79
N ILE A 148 37.21 20.25 -8.84
CA ILE A 148 37.56 21.02 -10.06
C ILE A 148 37.28 22.50 -9.85
N ASN A 149 36.05 22.82 -9.46
CA ASN A 149 35.59 24.17 -9.20
C ASN A 149 34.40 24.12 -8.26
N LEU A 150 34.42 24.92 -7.19
CA LEU A 150 33.32 25.00 -6.23
C LEU A 150 31.98 25.36 -6.90
N MET A 151 31.99 26.16 -7.98
CA MET A 151 30.78 26.49 -8.73
C MET A 151 30.18 25.27 -9.46
N LEU A 152 31.03 24.32 -9.87
CA LEU A 152 30.59 23.06 -10.46
C LEU A 152 29.91 22.14 -9.44
N ALA A 153 30.12 22.36 -8.13
CA ALA A 153 29.40 21.63 -7.09
C ALA A 153 27.89 21.94 -7.14
N PHE A 154 27.49 23.17 -7.46
CA PHE A 154 26.07 23.53 -7.65
C PHE A 154 25.46 22.81 -8.85
N ILE A 155 26.22 22.70 -9.95
CA ILE A 155 25.78 21.96 -11.15
C ILE A 155 25.64 20.47 -10.81
N GLY A 156 26.61 19.90 -10.09
CA GLY A 156 26.55 18.53 -9.57
C GLY A 156 25.35 18.31 -8.67
N ALA A 157 25.11 19.20 -7.70
CA ALA A 157 23.96 19.12 -6.80
C ALA A 157 22.62 19.26 -7.54
N ALA A 158 22.52 20.15 -8.52
CA ALA A 158 21.32 20.31 -9.35
C ALA A 158 21.05 19.06 -10.20
N PHE A 159 22.07 18.51 -10.87
CA PHE A 159 21.96 17.24 -11.58
C PHE A 159 21.54 16.10 -10.64
N SER A 160 22.10 16.09 -9.44
CA SER A 160 21.76 15.11 -8.41
C SER A 160 20.31 15.17 -7.99
N TYR A 161 19.83 16.37 -7.71
CA TYR A 161 18.43 16.63 -7.40
C TYR A 161 17.52 16.18 -8.55
N CYS A 162 17.88 16.47 -9.80
CA CYS A 162 17.10 16.04 -10.96
C CYS A 162 16.96 14.52 -11.05
N LEU A 163 18.02 13.74 -10.81
CA LEU A 163 17.93 12.28 -10.84
C LEU A 163 17.10 11.70 -9.69
N VAL A 164 17.24 12.24 -8.48
CA VAL A 164 16.44 11.84 -7.31
C VAL A 164 14.96 12.19 -7.53
N PHE A 165 14.68 13.38 -8.05
CA PHE A 165 13.34 13.83 -8.39
C PHE A 165 12.71 12.99 -9.50
N LEU A 166 13.47 12.69 -10.57
CA LEU A 166 13.03 11.83 -11.66
C LEU A 166 12.64 10.46 -11.13
N ARG A 167 13.46 9.87 -10.25
CA ARG A 167 13.14 8.61 -9.59
C ARG A 167 11.83 8.69 -8.80
N SER A 168 11.70 9.69 -7.93
CA SER A 168 10.50 9.88 -7.11
C SER A 168 9.24 10.09 -7.95
N SER A 169 9.38 10.79 -9.09
CA SER A 169 8.29 11.04 -10.04
C SER A 169 7.88 9.77 -10.80
N LEU A 170 8.81 8.87 -11.05
CA LEU A 170 8.54 7.59 -11.73
C LEU A 170 7.92 6.56 -10.78
N ASP A 171 8.32 6.55 -9.51
CA ASP A 171 7.74 5.68 -8.49
C ASP A 171 6.27 6.06 -8.23
N SER A 172 5.93 7.35 -8.17
CA SER A 172 4.53 7.80 -8.00
C SER A 172 3.63 7.46 -9.19
N GLN A 173 4.16 7.45 -10.42
CA GLN A 173 3.39 7.09 -11.62
C GLN A 173 3.08 5.59 -11.71
N MET A 174 3.95 4.72 -11.18
CA MET A 174 3.66 3.28 -11.11
C MET A 174 2.51 2.96 -10.15
N GLU A 175 2.43 3.65 -9.01
CA GLU A 175 1.33 3.49 -8.05
C GLU A 175 -0.02 3.90 -8.68
N ILE A 176 -0.03 4.96 -9.50
CA ILE A 176 -1.23 5.41 -10.24
C ILE A 176 -1.60 4.40 -11.34
N GLY A 177 -0.61 3.83 -12.04
CA GLY A 177 -0.81 2.83 -13.09
C GLY A 177 -1.37 1.50 -12.58
N GLU A 178 -0.84 0.97 -11.48
CA GLU A 178 -1.37 -0.25 -10.84
C GLU A 178 -2.77 -0.01 -10.25
N ALA A 179 -3.03 1.17 -9.69
CA ALA A 179 -4.37 1.54 -9.22
C ALA A 179 -5.39 1.60 -10.39
N SER A 180 -4.99 2.10 -11.55
CA SER A 180 -5.83 2.18 -12.76
C SER A 180 -6.06 0.81 -13.42
N ALA A 181 -5.03 -0.04 -13.50
CA ALA A 181 -5.15 -1.40 -14.04
C ALA A 181 -6.08 -2.28 -13.19
N THR A 182 -6.02 -2.14 -11.86
CA THR A 182 -6.93 -2.85 -10.94
C THR A 182 -8.40 -2.39 -11.09
N ILE A 183 -8.63 -1.16 -11.58
CA ILE A 183 -9.97 -0.63 -11.87
C ILE A 183 -10.50 -1.20 -13.20
N SER A 184 -9.67 -1.34 -14.23
CA SER A 184 -10.07 -1.89 -15.53
C SER A 184 -10.37 -3.40 -15.50
N ASP A 185 -9.62 -4.19 -14.72
CA ASP A 185 -9.87 -5.64 -14.60
C ASP A 185 -11.22 -5.98 -13.94
N HIS A 186 -11.84 -5.02 -13.23
CA HIS A 186 -13.18 -5.18 -12.67
C HIS A 186 -14.33 -4.81 -13.62
N VAL A 187 -14.05 -4.33 -14.84
CA VAL A 187 -15.08 -3.83 -15.79
C VAL A 187 -15.29 -4.74 -17.00
N ILE A 188 -14.45 -5.75 -17.25
CA ILE A 188 -14.64 -6.67 -18.38
C ILE A 188 -15.42 -7.92 -17.94
N LEU A 189 -16.75 -7.85 -18.04
CA LEU A 189 -17.56 -9.03 -18.38
C LEU A 189 -18.09 -8.81 -19.79
N ASP A 190 -17.49 -9.56 -20.71
CA ASP A 190 -17.85 -9.68 -22.12
C ASP A 190 -19.36 -9.86 -22.30
N VAL A 191 -19.90 -9.00 -23.15
CA VAL A 191 -21.06 -9.30 -23.98
C VAL A 191 -20.49 -9.79 -25.30
N ASP A 192 -20.60 -11.08 -25.60
CA ASP A 192 -21.19 -11.47 -26.89
C ASP A 192 -21.58 -12.95 -27.03
N SER A 193 -22.82 -13.11 -27.51
CA SER A 193 -23.32 -14.04 -28.53
C SER A 193 -23.26 -15.57 -28.35
N ALA A 194 -24.41 -16.09 -27.90
CA ALA A 194 -25.28 -17.08 -28.54
C ALA A 194 -24.72 -18.27 -29.38
N ASN A 195 -25.24 -19.44 -28.97
CA ASN A 195 -25.86 -20.53 -29.75
C ASN A 195 -25.06 -21.78 -30.15
N GLN A 196 -25.73 -22.91 -29.80
CA GLN A 196 -25.67 -24.27 -30.38
C GLN A 196 -24.43 -25.11 -30.01
N THR A 197 -24.50 -26.40 -29.67
CA THR A 197 -25.57 -27.41 -29.71
C THR A 197 -25.17 -28.59 -28.81
N ASN A 198 -26.20 -29.29 -28.32
CA ASN A 198 -26.24 -30.67 -27.81
C ASN A 198 -25.07 -31.61 -28.19
N TYR A 199 -24.60 -32.42 -27.24
CA TYR A 199 -24.36 -33.86 -27.44
C TYR A 199 -24.42 -34.65 -26.12
N SER A 200 -25.40 -35.56 -26.07
CA SER A 200 -25.40 -36.94 -25.53
C SER A 200 -24.90 -37.27 -24.10
N ASN A 201 -25.87 -37.57 -23.23
CA ASN A 201 -26.22 -38.88 -22.66
C ASN A 201 -25.16 -39.81 -22.04
N GLN A 202 -25.67 -40.47 -20.97
CA GLN A 202 -25.29 -41.76 -20.36
C GLN A 202 -24.11 -41.69 -19.36
N SER A 203 -24.19 -42.21 -18.12
CA SER A 203 -25.04 -43.29 -17.61
C SER A 203 -24.96 -43.48 -16.08
N HIS A 204 -25.96 -44.20 -15.56
CA HIS A 204 -26.01 -45.03 -14.35
C HIS A 204 -26.04 -44.39 -12.95
N GLN A 205 -27.25 -44.38 -12.39
CA GLN A 205 -27.50 -44.52 -10.95
C GLN A 205 -28.36 -45.78 -10.72
N SER A 206 -27.94 -46.63 -9.78
CA SER A 206 -28.62 -47.87 -9.40
C SER A 206 -29.60 -47.61 -8.24
N GLN A 207 -30.88 -47.95 -8.47
CA GLN A 207 -31.85 -48.66 -7.59
C GLN A 207 -31.85 -48.39 -6.06
N SER A 208 -32.89 -47.75 -5.49
CA SER A 208 -34.16 -48.29 -4.89
C SER A 208 -33.97 -49.01 -3.54
N LEU A 209 -34.69 -48.76 -2.43
CA LEU A 209 -36.15 -48.98 -2.18
C LEU A 209 -36.49 -48.58 -0.70
N HIS A 210 -37.56 -47.78 -0.46
CA HIS A 210 -38.69 -47.94 0.52
C HIS A 210 -38.42 -48.26 2.02
N SER A 211 -39.12 -47.83 3.09
CA SER A 211 -40.51 -47.36 3.38
C SER A 211 -40.67 -47.00 4.88
N GLY A 212 -41.70 -46.22 5.25
CA GLY A 212 -42.44 -46.18 6.56
C GLY A 212 -41.87 -45.27 7.67
N GLU A 213 -42.54 -44.15 8.04
CA GLU A 213 -43.56 -44.00 9.14
C GLU A 213 -42.93 -44.17 10.55
N GLU A 214 -42.97 -43.23 11.51
CA GLU A 214 -44.08 -42.49 12.13
C GLU A 214 -43.60 -41.28 12.98
N SER A 215 -44.56 -40.41 13.37
CA SER A 215 -44.54 -39.10 14.06
C SER A 215 -43.84 -38.98 15.45
N PRO A 216 -43.63 -37.78 16.05
CA PRO A 216 -44.72 -37.09 16.78
C PRO A 216 -44.70 -35.53 16.84
N VAL A 217 -45.91 -34.97 16.94
CA VAL A 217 -46.37 -33.87 17.82
C VAL A 217 -45.90 -32.42 17.59
N GLU A 218 -46.90 -31.59 17.28
CA GLU A 218 -46.93 -30.14 17.19
C GLU A 218 -46.76 -29.43 18.55
N VAL A 219 -46.06 -28.29 18.53
CA VAL A 219 -46.37 -27.12 19.35
C VAL A 219 -46.33 -25.90 18.43
N GLU A 220 -47.50 -25.34 18.15
CA GLU A 220 -47.70 -24.11 17.37
C GLU A 220 -47.12 -22.88 18.09
N LEU A 221 -46.38 -22.05 17.36
CA LEU A 221 -46.40 -20.61 17.57
C LEU A 221 -46.48 -19.90 16.21
N SER A 222 -47.56 -19.15 16.06
CA SER A 222 -48.11 -18.55 14.84
C SER A 222 -47.12 -17.75 13.98
N SER A 223 -47.00 -18.13 12.72
CA SER A 223 -46.61 -17.21 11.63
C SER A 223 -47.63 -17.31 10.49
N GLN A 224 -48.53 -16.32 10.40
CA GLN A 224 -49.43 -16.18 9.27
C GLN A 224 -48.62 -15.78 8.02
N ALA A 225 -48.49 -16.72 7.08
CA ALA A 225 -48.09 -16.46 5.71
C ALA A 225 -49.28 -16.74 4.79
N MET A 226 -49.89 -15.69 4.24
CA MET A 226 -50.93 -15.84 3.22
C MET A 226 -50.25 -15.80 1.84
N SER A 227 -50.25 -16.94 1.14
CA SER A 227 -49.85 -17.04 -0.26
C SER A 227 -51.05 -16.75 -1.16
N THR A 228 -50.93 -15.78 -2.07
CA THR A 228 -51.73 -15.74 -3.30
C THR A 228 -50.78 -15.90 -4.48
N LYS A 229 -50.96 -17.01 -5.22
CA LYS A 229 -50.30 -17.25 -6.51
C LYS A 229 -50.98 -16.41 -7.57
N THR A 230 -50.23 -15.54 -8.24
CA THR A 230 -50.57 -15.07 -9.59
C THR A 230 -49.35 -15.21 -10.51
N SER A 231 -49.58 -15.90 -11.62
CA SER A 231 -48.63 -16.08 -12.72
C SER A 231 -48.60 -14.83 -13.58
N GLY A 232 -47.49 -14.10 -13.55
CA GLY A 232 -47.16 -13.05 -14.49
C GLY A 232 -45.66 -12.79 -14.42
N ARG A 233 -44.98 -12.70 -15.56
CA ARG A 233 -43.56 -12.29 -15.63
C ARG A 233 -43.47 -10.80 -15.27
N GLY A 234 -43.60 -10.50 -13.97
CA GLY A 234 -43.43 -9.19 -13.38
C GLY A 234 -41.96 -8.93 -13.03
N PRO A 235 -41.64 -7.69 -12.60
CA PRO A 235 -40.31 -7.32 -12.13
C PRO A 235 -39.82 -8.32 -11.08
N ARG A 236 -38.54 -8.70 -11.16
CA ARG A 236 -37.93 -9.70 -10.26
C ARG A 236 -38.36 -9.42 -8.81
N PRO A 237 -38.77 -10.45 -8.03
CA PRO A 237 -39.20 -10.24 -6.66
C PRO A 237 -38.11 -9.48 -5.90
N ARG A 238 -38.50 -8.37 -5.26
CA ARG A 238 -37.56 -7.59 -4.45
C ARG A 238 -36.96 -8.53 -3.41
N SER A 239 -35.64 -8.53 -3.30
CA SER A 239 -34.93 -9.34 -2.29
C SER A 239 -35.19 -8.89 -0.85
N SER A 240 -35.90 -7.77 -0.67
CA SER A 240 -36.26 -7.15 0.61
C SER A 240 -37.64 -6.50 0.50
N GLN A 241 -38.38 -6.44 1.61
CA GLN A 241 -39.59 -5.64 1.73
C GLN A 241 -39.29 -4.14 1.89
N TYR A 242 -38.06 -3.78 2.29
CA TYR A 242 -37.64 -2.40 2.56
C TYR A 242 -37.07 -1.71 1.31
N ARG A 243 -37.37 -0.42 1.17
CA ARG A 243 -36.83 0.48 0.14
C ARG A 243 -35.31 0.60 0.30
N GLY A 244 -34.60 0.56 -0.82
CA GLY A 244 -33.14 0.70 -0.84
C GLY A 244 -32.34 -0.49 -0.31
N VAL A 245 -33.00 -1.58 0.12
CA VAL A 245 -32.33 -2.74 0.72
C VAL A 245 -32.29 -3.93 -0.24
N ARG A 246 -31.12 -4.58 -0.37
CA ARG A 246 -30.91 -5.77 -1.19
C ARG A 246 -30.20 -6.87 -0.39
N PHE A 247 -30.68 -8.10 -0.48
CA PHE A 247 -29.95 -9.24 0.11
C PHE A 247 -28.91 -9.77 -0.88
N TYR A 248 -27.64 -9.76 -0.48
CA TYR A 248 -26.55 -10.29 -1.27
C TYR A 248 -26.26 -11.75 -0.87
N ARG A 249 -26.78 -12.69 -1.68
CA ARG A 249 -26.74 -14.13 -1.39
C ARG A 249 -25.34 -14.71 -1.19
N ARG A 250 -24.31 -14.15 -1.86
CA ARG A 250 -22.94 -14.68 -1.79
C ARG A 250 -22.28 -14.44 -0.43
N THR A 251 -22.59 -13.32 0.23
CA THR A 251 -22.05 -13.00 1.55
C THR A 251 -23.08 -13.18 2.67
N GLY A 252 -24.36 -13.37 2.33
CA GLY A 252 -25.45 -13.44 3.28
C GLY A 252 -25.78 -12.10 3.95
N ARG A 253 -25.38 -10.96 3.35
CA ARG A 253 -25.54 -9.62 3.95
C ARG A 253 -26.68 -8.81 3.33
N TRP A 254 -27.28 -7.92 4.13
CA TRP A 254 -28.29 -6.97 3.69
C TRP A 254 -27.65 -5.63 3.33
N GLU A 255 -27.57 -5.32 2.05
CA GLU A 255 -26.95 -4.09 1.57
C GLU A 255 -27.97 -2.96 1.45
N SER A 256 -27.57 -1.76 1.87
CA SER A 256 -28.35 -0.54 1.75
C SER A 256 -27.77 0.38 0.67
N HIS A 257 -28.63 0.92 -0.19
CA HIS A 257 -28.26 1.74 -1.34
C HIS A 257 -29.26 2.88 -1.54
N ILE A 258 -28.77 4.09 -1.83
CA ILE A 258 -29.58 5.25 -2.20
C ILE A 258 -29.24 5.74 -3.62
N TRP A 259 -30.23 6.25 -4.34
CA TRP A 259 -30.04 6.90 -5.63
C TRP A 259 -30.12 8.41 -5.45
N ASP A 260 -29.08 9.12 -5.88
CA ASP A 260 -29.04 10.59 -5.91
C ASP A 260 -28.52 11.04 -7.27
N CYS A 261 -29.23 11.96 -7.93
CA CYS A 261 -28.88 12.49 -9.26
C CYS A 261 -28.50 11.44 -10.31
N GLY A 262 -29.20 10.30 -10.35
CA GLY A 262 -28.94 9.20 -11.29
C GLY A 262 -27.75 8.30 -10.94
N LYS A 263 -27.07 8.54 -9.82
CA LYS A 263 -25.97 7.72 -9.31
C LYS A 263 -26.42 6.86 -8.14
N GLN A 264 -26.10 5.56 -8.18
CA GLN A 264 -26.30 4.66 -7.05
C GLN A 264 -25.16 4.81 -6.05
N ILE A 265 -25.51 5.06 -4.79
CA ILE A 265 -24.58 5.24 -3.68
C ILE A 265 -24.79 4.10 -2.69
N TYR A 266 -23.75 3.30 -2.49
CA TYR A 266 -23.72 2.26 -1.48
C TYR A 266 -23.59 2.86 -0.08
N LEU A 267 -24.47 2.47 0.84
CA LEU A 267 -24.51 2.99 2.22
C LEU A 267 -23.89 2.01 3.22
N GLY A 268 -23.80 0.73 2.89
CA GLY A 268 -23.20 -0.30 3.75
C GLY A 268 -23.92 -1.63 3.71
N GLY A 269 -23.29 -2.66 4.28
CA GLY A 269 -23.86 -4.00 4.45
C GLY A 269 -24.24 -4.24 5.90
N PHE A 270 -25.37 -4.88 6.18
CA PHE A 270 -25.93 -5.05 7.52
C PHE A 270 -26.35 -6.50 7.77
N ASP A 271 -26.42 -6.90 9.04
CA ASP A 271 -26.78 -8.27 9.44
C ASP A 271 -28.28 -8.49 9.31
N THR A 272 -29.07 -7.42 9.43
CA THR A 272 -30.53 -7.47 9.33
C THR A 272 -31.05 -6.51 8.26
N ALA A 273 -32.14 -6.92 7.61
CA ALA A 273 -32.85 -6.07 6.65
C ALA A 273 -33.33 -4.76 7.30
N HIS A 274 -33.75 -4.82 8.57
CA HIS A 274 -34.17 -3.67 9.36
C HIS A 274 -33.04 -2.65 9.53
N ALA A 275 -31.84 -3.08 9.91
CA ALA A 275 -30.70 -2.17 10.08
C ALA A 275 -30.29 -1.50 8.75
N ALA A 276 -30.30 -2.27 7.65
CA ALA A 276 -30.09 -1.71 6.31
C ALA A 276 -31.15 -0.67 5.93
N ALA A 277 -32.40 -0.91 6.28
CA ALA A 277 -33.52 0.00 6.02
C ALA A 277 -33.41 1.30 6.84
N ARG A 278 -33.02 1.21 8.12
CA ARG A 278 -32.72 2.39 8.95
C ARG A 278 -31.58 3.23 8.38
N ALA A 279 -30.55 2.59 7.81
CA ALA A 279 -29.47 3.32 7.13
C ALA A 279 -29.94 4.03 5.85
N TYR A 280 -30.85 3.41 5.11
CA TYR A 280 -31.47 4.02 3.93
C TYR A 280 -32.28 5.26 4.31
N ASP A 281 -33.15 5.16 5.32
CA ASP A 281 -34.01 6.25 5.75
C ASP A 281 -33.21 7.48 6.19
N ARG A 282 -32.17 7.25 7.00
CA ARG A 282 -31.25 8.29 7.42
C ARG A 282 -30.61 8.98 6.21
N ALA A 283 -30.09 8.21 5.25
CA ALA A 283 -29.53 8.79 4.02
C ALA A 283 -30.59 9.55 3.21
N ALA A 284 -31.81 9.03 3.10
CA ALA A 284 -32.91 9.65 2.36
C ALA A 284 -33.28 11.00 2.97
N ILE A 285 -33.44 11.07 4.29
CA ILE A 285 -33.73 12.31 5.03
C ILE A 285 -32.61 13.33 4.81
N LYS A 286 -31.34 12.90 4.89
CA LYS A 286 -30.21 13.81 4.65
C LYS A 286 -30.13 14.32 3.21
N PHE A 287 -30.46 13.47 2.25
CA PHE A 287 -30.21 13.77 0.83
C PHE A 287 -31.36 14.56 0.21
N ARG A 288 -32.58 14.34 0.69
CA ARG A 288 -33.84 14.82 0.11
C ARG A 288 -34.66 15.70 1.07
N GLY A 289 -34.31 15.76 2.36
CA GLY A 289 -35.02 16.56 3.36
C GLY A 289 -36.00 15.74 4.23
N VAL A 290 -36.70 16.41 5.14
CA VAL A 290 -37.63 15.77 6.09
C VAL A 290 -38.83 15.12 5.42
N ASP A 291 -39.21 15.58 4.23
CA ASP A 291 -40.29 15.00 3.40
C ASP A 291 -39.81 13.77 2.61
N ALA A 292 -38.65 13.22 2.96
CA ALA A 292 -38.10 12.05 2.29
C ALA A 292 -38.99 10.83 2.50
N ASP A 293 -39.14 10.14 1.39
CA ASP A 293 -39.77 8.83 1.24
C ASP A 293 -39.00 7.74 2.04
N THR A 294 -39.42 7.48 3.28
CA THR A 294 -38.76 6.59 4.25
C THR A 294 -39.51 5.27 4.46
N ASN A 295 -38.89 4.32 5.17
CA ASN A 295 -39.45 3.02 5.55
C ASN A 295 -40.10 3.03 6.95
N PHE A 296 -39.65 3.92 7.84
CA PHE A 296 -40.10 4.06 9.24
C PHE A 296 -40.52 5.49 9.56
N ASN A 297 -41.20 5.70 10.70
CA ASN A 297 -41.71 7.01 11.10
C ASN A 297 -40.56 8.00 11.40
N LEU A 298 -40.77 9.28 11.05
CA LEU A 298 -39.77 10.34 11.23
C LEU A 298 -39.37 10.58 12.68
N GLU A 299 -40.29 10.37 13.63
CA GLU A 299 -40.07 10.53 15.08
C GLU A 299 -38.93 9.62 15.58
N ASP A 300 -38.72 8.46 14.95
CA ASP A 300 -37.66 7.51 15.29
C ASP A 300 -36.24 8.04 15.02
N TYR A 301 -36.13 9.20 14.36
CA TYR A 301 -34.87 9.78 13.87
C TYR A 301 -34.57 11.19 14.44
N GLU A 302 -35.31 11.69 15.42
CA GLU A 302 -35.07 13.04 15.97
C GLU A 302 -33.63 13.26 16.49
N GLN A 303 -33.05 12.24 17.10
CA GLN A 303 -31.66 12.30 17.57
C GLN A 303 -30.66 12.29 16.41
N ASP A 304 -30.91 11.46 15.39
CA ASP A 304 -30.11 11.39 14.18
C ASP A 304 -30.15 12.75 13.45
N LEU A 305 -31.32 13.37 13.32
CA LEU A 305 -31.52 14.68 12.69
C LEU A 305 -30.62 15.78 13.29
N LYS A 306 -30.44 15.80 14.62
CA LYS A 306 -29.56 16.75 15.32
C LYS A 306 -28.08 16.54 15.00
N GLN A 307 -27.65 15.29 14.81
CA GLN A 307 -26.27 14.95 14.47
C GLN A 307 -25.98 15.15 12.98
N MET A 308 -26.99 14.91 12.14
CA MET A 308 -26.91 14.94 10.68
C MET A 308 -26.84 16.35 10.11
N SER A 309 -27.38 17.37 10.79
CA SER A 309 -27.40 18.75 10.31
C SER A 309 -25.98 19.32 10.10
N ASN A 310 -25.01 18.89 10.90
CA ASN A 310 -23.64 19.40 10.90
C ASN A 310 -22.71 18.77 9.85
N LEU A 311 -23.17 17.77 9.09
CA LEU A 311 -22.33 16.99 8.18
C LEU A 311 -22.69 17.26 6.70
N THR A 312 -21.73 17.15 5.79
CA THR A 312 -21.99 17.11 4.34
C THR A 312 -22.63 15.77 3.93
N LYS A 313 -23.19 15.67 2.70
CA LYS A 313 -23.79 14.43 2.20
C LYS A 313 -22.75 13.29 2.13
N GLU A 314 -21.54 13.63 1.72
CA GLU A 314 -20.41 12.73 1.57
C GLU A 314 -19.94 12.21 2.94
N GLU A 315 -19.68 13.11 3.89
CA GLU A 315 -19.31 12.75 5.27
C GLU A 315 -20.38 11.87 5.92
N PHE A 316 -21.65 12.17 5.66
CA PHE A 316 -22.75 11.40 6.21
C PHE A 316 -22.80 9.95 5.67
N VAL A 317 -22.54 9.77 4.37
CA VAL A 317 -22.41 8.42 3.78
C VAL A 317 -21.23 7.67 4.38
N HIS A 318 -20.12 8.35 4.66
CA HIS A 318 -18.98 7.74 5.34
C HIS A 318 -19.33 7.26 6.76
N VAL A 319 -20.08 8.05 7.52
CA VAL A 319 -20.59 7.64 8.84
C VAL A 319 -21.47 6.40 8.75
N LEU A 320 -22.41 6.36 7.80
CA LEU A 320 -23.28 5.20 7.62
C LEU A 320 -22.53 3.92 7.22
N ARG A 321 -21.50 4.04 6.38
CA ARG A 321 -20.65 2.91 6.00
C ARG A 321 -19.85 2.39 7.19
N GLY A 322 -19.35 3.29 8.03
CA GLY A 322 -18.65 2.95 9.28
C GLY A 322 -19.55 2.23 10.29
N GLN A 323 -20.86 2.48 10.26
CA GLN A 323 -21.85 1.79 11.10
C GLN A 323 -22.34 0.44 10.52
N SER A 324 -21.93 0.09 9.30
CA SER A 324 -22.43 -1.10 8.61
C SER A 324 -21.72 -2.38 9.07
N THR A 325 -22.46 -3.48 9.25
CA THR A 325 -21.92 -4.80 9.65
C THR A 325 -21.12 -5.51 8.53
N GLY A 326 -21.10 -4.90 7.36
CA GLY A 326 -20.13 -5.09 6.28
C GLY A 326 -18.69 -4.80 6.71
N PHE A 327 -18.57 -3.98 7.77
CA PHE A 327 -17.36 -3.43 8.38
C PHE A 327 -17.18 -3.86 9.86
N ALA A 328 -18.19 -4.47 10.50
CA ALA A 328 -18.09 -5.06 11.83
C ALA A 328 -19.26 -6.01 12.14
N GLY A 329 -19.02 -7.33 12.19
CA GLY A 329 -20.07 -8.30 12.55
C GLY A 329 -19.53 -9.73 12.59
N GLY A 330 -18.61 -9.99 13.53
CA GLY A 330 -17.98 -11.30 13.73
C GLY A 330 -16.48 -11.16 13.99
N SER A 331 -16.10 -10.95 15.26
CA SER A 331 -14.74 -10.71 15.74
C SER A 331 -14.17 -9.33 15.36
N SER A 332 -14.41 -8.32 16.20
CA SER A 332 -13.89 -6.97 15.96
C SER A 332 -12.35 -6.98 15.92
N LYS A 333 -11.79 -6.74 14.73
CA LYS A 333 -10.38 -6.35 14.57
C LYS A 333 -10.08 -4.96 15.18
N TYR A 334 -11.12 -4.20 15.57
CA TYR A 334 -11.02 -3.00 16.41
C TYR A 334 -11.17 -3.27 17.92
N GLY A 335 -11.64 -4.45 18.34
CA GLY A 335 -11.54 -4.89 19.75
C GLY A 335 -10.09 -5.13 20.20
N ILE A 336 -9.14 -5.04 19.27
CA ILE A 336 -7.70 -5.02 19.56
C ILE A 336 -7.31 -3.74 20.30
N LEU A 337 -8.02 -2.62 20.11
CA LEU A 337 -7.79 -1.37 20.84
C LEU A 337 -8.33 -1.42 22.28
N GLU A 338 -9.42 -2.16 22.52
CA GLU A 338 -10.02 -2.27 23.86
C GLU A 338 -9.35 -3.35 24.73
N LYS A 339 -8.82 -4.42 24.13
CA LYS A 339 -8.19 -5.52 24.87
C LYS A 339 -6.69 -5.35 25.13
N ARG A 340 -6.02 -4.39 24.48
CA ARG A 340 -4.58 -4.21 24.59
C ARG A 340 -4.26 -2.87 25.25
N ALA A 341 -3.39 -2.93 26.26
CA ALA A 341 -2.98 -1.79 27.06
C ALA A 341 -2.32 -0.66 26.23
N ALA A 342 -1.61 -1.00 25.15
CA ALA A 342 -1.05 -0.04 24.22
C ALA A 342 -1.04 -0.57 22.77
N VAL A 343 -1.40 0.28 21.81
CA VAL A 343 -1.48 -0.03 20.38
C VAL A 343 -0.78 1.06 19.58
N ILE A 344 -0.03 0.68 18.55
CA ILE A 344 0.63 1.59 17.62
C ILE A 344 0.33 1.18 16.18
N PHE A 345 -0.15 2.14 15.39
CA PHE A 345 -0.27 2.00 13.94
C PHE A 345 0.98 2.57 13.26
N THR A 346 1.57 1.79 12.36
CA THR A 346 2.85 2.08 11.72
C THR A 346 2.83 1.81 10.22
N LYS A 347 3.89 2.21 9.52
CA LYS A 347 4.25 1.71 8.18
C LYS A 347 5.64 1.09 8.21
N SER A 348 5.85 0.00 7.49
CA SER A 348 7.14 -0.69 7.42
C SER A 348 8.26 0.18 6.82
N SER A 349 7.92 1.12 5.95
CA SER A 349 8.86 2.05 5.31
C SER A 349 9.12 3.35 6.09
N CYS A 350 8.49 3.55 7.25
CA CYS A 350 8.57 4.82 7.98
C CYS A 350 9.63 4.80 9.10
N CYS A 351 10.69 5.61 8.95
CA CYS A 351 11.74 5.76 9.96
C CYS A 351 11.21 6.28 11.31
N MET A 352 10.31 7.26 11.30
CA MET A 352 9.69 7.79 12.51
C MET A 352 8.85 6.74 13.24
N CYS A 353 8.18 5.84 12.51
CA CYS A 353 7.47 4.72 13.13
C CYS A 353 8.44 3.77 13.85
N HIS A 354 9.61 3.52 13.26
CA HIS A 354 10.63 2.68 13.88
C HIS A 354 11.17 3.31 15.17
N SER A 355 11.52 4.60 15.15
CA SER A 355 12.05 5.31 16.34
C SER A 355 11.06 5.33 17.50
N ILE A 356 9.78 5.62 17.24
CA ILE A 356 8.76 5.65 18.31
C ILE A 356 8.45 4.24 18.84
N LYS A 357 8.41 3.24 17.95
CA LYS A 357 8.24 1.83 18.35
C LYS A 357 9.39 1.37 19.26
N GLN A 358 10.62 1.74 18.92
CA GLN A 358 11.81 1.43 19.70
C GLN A 358 11.79 2.13 21.07
N LEU A 359 11.47 3.42 21.11
CA LEU A 359 11.32 4.19 22.35
C LEU A 359 10.33 3.53 23.31
N LEU A 360 9.15 3.14 22.82
CA LEU A 360 8.13 2.51 23.65
C LEU A 360 8.57 1.12 24.16
N TYR A 361 9.34 0.36 23.39
CA TYR A 361 9.94 -0.89 23.86
C TYR A 361 11.04 -0.68 24.91
N GLU A 362 11.87 0.36 24.77
CA GLU A 362 12.89 0.72 25.77
C GLU A 362 12.27 1.15 27.11
N LEU A 363 11.06 1.72 27.07
CA LEU A 363 10.24 1.98 28.26
C LEU A 363 9.60 0.72 28.87
N GLY A 364 9.75 -0.46 28.22
CA GLY A 364 9.22 -1.73 28.69
C GLY A 364 7.76 -2.00 28.32
N ALA A 365 7.20 -1.27 27.35
CA ALA A 365 5.78 -1.40 27.00
C ALA A 365 5.51 -2.63 26.12
N SER A 366 4.46 -3.37 26.45
CA SER A 366 3.90 -4.44 25.61
C SER A 366 2.93 -3.87 24.58
N LEU A 367 3.43 -3.63 23.35
CA LEU A 367 2.69 -2.96 22.29
C LEU A 367 2.00 -3.92 21.31
N ALA A 368 0.80 -3.54 20.86
CA ALA A 368 0.21 -4.07 19.65
C ALA A 368 0.65 -3.26 18.42
N VAL A 369 1.42 -3.88 17.52
CA VAL A 369 1.89 -3.18 16.32
C VAL A 369 1.05 -3.56 15.11
N HIS A 370 0.46 -2.56 14.46
CA HIS A 370 -0.31 -2.72 13.23
C HIS A 370 0.34 -1.96 12.08
N GLU A 371 0.95 -2.70 11.15
CA GLU A 371 1.55 -2.15 9.95
C GLU A 371 0.49 -1.97 8.85
N LEU A 372 0.13 -0.71 8.56
CA LEU A 372 -0.96 -0.35 7.65
C LEU A 372 -0.63 -0.64 6.18
N ASP A 373 0.65 -0.67 5.83
CA ASP A 373 1.12 -0.95 4.47
C ASP A 373 1.10 -2.45 4.10
N ARG A 374 0.82 -3.34 5.06
CA ARG A 374 0.68 -4.78 4.80
C ARG A 374 -0.71 -5.19 4.30
N ASP A 375 -1.74 -4.40 4.57
CA ASP A 375 -3.12 -4.63 4.13
C ASP A 375 -3.62 -3.36 3.42
N ILE A 376 -3.59 -3.37 2.09
CA ILE A 376 -3.83 -2.17 1.27
C ILE A 376 -5.26 -1.63 1.43
N ALA A 377 -6.25 -2.52 1.62
CA ALA A 377 -7.64 -2.12 1.76
C ALA A 377 -7.89 -1.50 3.14
N PHE A 378 -7.50 -2.23 4.20
CA PHE A 378 -7.66 -1.76 5.58
C PHE A 378 -6.75 -0.58 5.92
N GLY A 379 -5.54 -0.56 5.38
CA GLY A 379 -4.52 0.46 5.63
C GLY A 379 -4.97 1.85 5.20
N ARG A 380 -5.56 1.98 4.01
CA ARG A 380 -6.07 3.28 3.51
C ARG A 380 -7.23 3.81 4.36
N GLU A 381 -8.17 2.95 4.72
CA GLU A 381 -9.30 3.34 5.56
C GLU A 381 -8.86 3.75 6.95
N MET A 382 -7.94 2.98 7.56
CA MET A 382 -7.37 3.32 8.85
C MET A 382 -6.57 4.62 8.79
N GLU A 383 -5.74 4.83 7.76
CA GLU A 383 -5.02 6.10 7.59
C GLU A 383 -5.95 7.31 7.52
N TRP A 384 -7.10 7.18 6.85
CA TRP A 384 -8.10 8.24 6.83
C TRP A 384 -8.74 8.46 8.21
N ALA A 385 -9.09 7.39 8.92
CA ALA A 385 -9.63 7.48 10.28
C ALA A 385 -8.63 8.14 11.24
N LEU A 386 -7.34 7.77 11.16
CA LEU A 386 -6.27 8.35 11.98
C LEU A 386 -6.08 9.85 11.68
N ARG A 387 -6.13 10.25 10.40
CA ARG A 387 -6.09 11.67 10.03
C ARG A 387 -7.31 12.44 10.53
N ALA A 388 -8.50 11.84 10.47
CA ALA A 388 -9.74 12.43 10.98
C ALA A 388 -9.69 12.64 12.50
N MET A 389 -8.96 11.79 13.23
CA MET A 389 -8.67 11.97 14.67
C MET A 389 -7.56 12.99 14.95
N GLY A 390 -7.01 13.66 13.93
CA GLY A 390 -5.98 14.69 14.08
C GLY A 390 -4.54 14.20 13.97
N CYS A 391 -4.30 12.92 13.60
CA CYS A 391 -2.94 12.41 13.39
C CYS A 391 -2.39 12.84 12.03
N ASN A 392 -1.46 13.80 12.01
CA ASN A 392 -0.78 14.23 10.78
C ASN A 392 0.74 14.34 10.98
N PRO A 393 1.56 13.51 10.29
CA PRO A 393 1.19 12.44 9.36
C PRO A 393 0.39 11.30 10.01
N ALA A 394 -0.34 10.52 9.21
CA ALA A 394 -1.28 9.48 9.69
C ALA A 394 -0.64 8.40 10.57
N VAL A 395 0.68 8.22 10.47
CA VAL A 395 1.48 7.30 11.28
C VAL A 395 2.81 7.96 11.67
N PRO A 396 3.41 7.59 12.82
CA PRO A 396 2.88 6.66 13.81
C PRO A 396 1.71 7.27 14.59
N ALA A 397 0.67 6.46 14.83
CA ALA A 397 -0.47 6.84 15.65
C ALA A 397 -0.55 5.91 16.87
N ILE A 398 -0.58 6.49 18.06
CA ILE A 398 -0.42 5.74 19.32
C ILE A 398 -1.69 5.83 20.14
N PHE A 399 -2.10 4.68 20.68
CA PHE A 399 -3.23 4.52 21.58
C PHE A 399 -2.74 3.85 22.87
N ILE A 400 -3.16 4.37 24.02
CA ILE A 400 -2.83 3.83 25.35
C ILE A 400 -4.13 3.73 26.13
N GLY A 401 -4.43 2.56 26.70
CA GLY A 401 -5.67 2.30 27.42
C GLY A 401 -6.93 2.54 26.57
N GLY A 402 -6.88 2.24 25.27
CA GLY A 402 -7.96 2.47 24.32
C GLY A 402 -8.17 3.94 23.91
N LYS A 403 -7.40 4.90 24.46
CA LYS A 403 -7.49 6.33 24.11
C LYS A 403 -6.41 6.70 23.11
N PHE A 404 -6.77 7.53 22.12
CA PHE A 404 -5.80 8.13 21.21
C PHE A 404 -4.92 9.12 21.98
N VAL A 405 -3.60 8.90 21.94
CA VAL A 405 -2.62 9.73 22.66
C VAL A 405 -2.00 10.75 21.72
N GLY A 406 -1.71 10.37 20.47
CA GLY A 406 -1.21 11.30 19.47
C GLY A 406 -0.25 10.69 18.46
N SER A 407 0.43 11.59 17.76
CA SER A 407 1.45 11.34 16.75
C SER A 407 2.86 11.21 17.38
N ALA A 408 3.88 11.04 16.53
CA ALA A 408 5.28 11.03 16.97
C ALA A 408 5.68 12.27 17.79
N ARG A 409 5.16 13.46 17.44
CA ARG A 409 5.48 14.72 18.12
C ARG A 409 4.92 14.72 19.55
N ASP A 410 3.68 14.28 19.69
CA ASP A 410 2.97 14.26 20.96
C ASP A 410 3.62 13.25 21.91
N ILE A 411 3.96 12.07 21.40
CA ILE A 411 4.70 11.05 22.17
C ILE A 411 6.08 11.54 22.61
N MET A 412 6.80 12.25 21.74
CA MET A 412 8.10 12.80 22.12
C MET A 412 7.96 13.88 23.21
N SER A 413 6.94 14.73 23.13
CA SER A 413 6.65 15.71 24.19
C SER A 413 6.36 15.02 25.52
N LEU A 414 5.45 14.04 25.53
CA LEU A 414 5.08 13.30 26.74
C LEU A 414 6.27 12.52 27.33
N HIS A 415 7.21 12.07 26.49
CA HIS A 415 8.43 11.43 26.96
C HIS A 415 9.36 12.42 27.65
N LEU A 416 9.57 13.60 27.06
CA LEU A 416 10.40 14.66 27.64
C LEU A 416 9.81 15.21 28.94
N ASP A 417 8.48 15.31 29.01
CA ASP A 417 7.75 15.77 30.19
C ASP A 417 7.62 14.66 31.27
N GLY A 418 8.09 13.45 30.99
CA GLY A 418 8.08 12.29 31.89
C GLY A 418 6.71 11.63 32.11
N THR A 419 5.63 12.21 31.56
CA THR A 419 4.25 11.75 31.74
C THR A 419 3.92 10.47 30.96
N LEU A 420 4.62 10.21 29.86
CA LEU A 420 4.40 9.03 29.01
C LEU A 420 4.54 7.72 29.78
N LYS A 421 5.55 7.61 30.65
CA LYS A 421 5.80 6.40 31.43
C LYS A 421 4.65 6.13 32.40
N GLN A 422 4.13 7.17 33.04
CA GLN A 422 3.00 7.05 33.95
C GLN A 422 1.73 6.58 33.22
N MET A 423 1.44 7.14 32.04
CA MET A 423 0.30 6.71 31.23
C MET A 423 0.38 5.23 30.83
N LEU A 424 1.58 4.74 30.52
CA LEU A 424 1.80 3.33 30.18
C LEU A 424 1.64 2.41 31.40
N ILE A 425 2.04 2.84 32.60
CA ILE A 425 1.81 2.11 33.85
C ILE A 425 0.31 2.05 34.17
N ASP A 426 -0.38 3.19 34.11
CA ASP A 426 -1.81 3.29 34.44
C ASP A 426 -2.66 2.42 33.50
N ALA A 427 -2.26 2.33 32.23
CA ALA A 427 -2.91 1.46 31.24
C ALA A 427 -2.51 -0.02 31.36
N LYS A 428 -1.61 -0.39 32.27
CA LYS A 428 -1.02 -1.73 32.43
C LYS A 428 -0.28 -2.21 31.18
N ALA A 429 0.32 -1.27 30.45
CA ALA A 429 1.15 -1.58 29.28
C ALA A 429 2.58 -1.96 29.67
N ILE A 430 3.04 -1.52 30.85
CA ILE A 430 4.32 -1.90 31.45
C ILE A 430 4.01 -2.69 32.73
N TRP A 431 4.71 -3.80 32.95
CA TRP A 431 4.61 -4.60 34.17
C TRP A 431 5.67 -4.12 35.18
N PHE A 432 5.24 -3.40 36.21
CA PHE A 432 6.03 -3.14 37.42
C PHE A 432 5.16 -3.37 38.66
#